data_AF-A0A963ZI90-F1
#
_entry.id   AF-A0A963ZI90-F1
#
_cell.length_a   1.000
_cell.length_b   1.000
_cell.length_c   1.000
_cell.angle_alpha   90.00
_cell.angle_beta   90.00
_cell.angle_gamma   90.00
#
_symmetry.space_group_name_H-M   'P 1'
#
loop_
_entity.id
_entity.type
_entity.pdbx_description
1 polymer ?
#
loop_
_entity_poly.entity_id
_entity_poly.type
_entity_poly.pdbx_seq_one_letter_code
_entity_poly.pdbx_strand_id
1 'polypeptide(L)'
;MKRTYLSLLLISTLLSACSGAKDVSLIADTEGEAVDRAVSLLKQGVAKQDKKLLMELMDPDYVREQHDQFLGGRTDQFLNEFFSGENVERGEFVNPHVEDLKSVVDVTVTELEGEGSYEVNAIIEMKSGIRVHNNWRLVVNQLSSKQFRAGLIGGVG
;
A
#
# COMPACT_ATOMS: atom_id res chain seq x y z
N MET A 1 53.01 -25.28 43.59
CA MET A 1 53.00 -25.51 42.13
C MET A 1 51.68 -25.00 41.55
N LYS A 2 51.74 -24.16 40.52
CA LYS A 2 50.61 -23.50 39.83
C LYS A 2 49.76 -24.50 39.05
N ARG A 3 48.44 -24.27 38.96
CA ARG A 3 47.73 -23.95 37.69
C ARG A 3 46.26 -23.57 37.93
N THR A 4 45.89 -22.50 37.24
CA THR A 4 44.63 -21.76 37.23
C THR A 4 43.87 -22.09 35.95
N TYR A 5 42.55 -22.28 36.00
CA TYR A 5 41.56 -22.12 34.91
C TYR A 5 40.21 -21.92 35.62
N LEU A 6 39.57 -20.74 35.74
CA LEU A 6 39.02 -19.79 34.77
C LEU A 6 38.22 -20.44 33.63
N SER A 7 36.90 -20.43 33.76
CA SER A 7 35.95 -20.19 32.66
C SER A 7 34.58 -19.79 33.23
N LEU A 8 34.29 -18.50 33.10
CA LEU A 8 32.96 -17.90 33.22
C LEU A 8 32.08 -18.44 32.08
N LEU A 9 30.85 -18.86 32.37
CA LEU A 9 29.81 -18.92 31.35
C LEU A 9 28.68 -17.99 31.76
N LEU A 10 28.74 -16.78 31.20
CA LEU A 10 27.70 -15.76 31.27
C LEU A 10 26.66 -16.11 30.18
N ILE A 11 25.59 -16.81 30.54
CA ILE A 11 24.46 -17.00 29.62
C ILE A 11 23.55 -15.78 29.77
N SER A 12 23.76 -14.81 28.89
CA SER A 12 22.84 -13.69 28.65
C SER A 12 21.60 -14.19 27.90
N THR A 13 20.51 -14.44 28.60
CA THR A 13 19.18 -14.54 27.97
C THR A 13 18.70 -13.16 27.55
N LEU A 14 19.06 -12.74 26.34
CA LEU A 14 18.29 -11.77 25.56
C LEU A 14 16.98 -12.44 25.15
N LEU A 15 15.94 -12.29 25.94
CA LEU A 15 14.58 -12.53 25.47
C LEU A 15 14.18 -11.37 24.56
N SER A 16 14.28 -11.68 23.27
CA SER A 16 13.83 -10.90 22.13
C SER A 16 12.48 -10.25 22.42
N ALA A 17 12.47 -8.92 22.43
CA ALA A 17 11.27 -8.15 22.19
C ALA A 17 10.89 -8.34 20.72
N CYS A 18 10.20 -9.44 20.39
CA CYS A 18 9.45 -9.50 19.15
C CYS A 18 8.26 -8.54 19.32
N SER A 19 8.49 -7.26 18.98
CA SER A 19 7.41 -6.36 18.62
C SER A 19 6.58 -7.07 17.57
N GLY A 20 5.32 -7.38 17.90
CA GLY A 20 4.37 -7.92 16.94
C GLY A 20 4.16 -6.93 15.82
N ALA A 21 5.02 -6.99 14.79
CA ALA A 21 4.61 -6.64 13.45
C ALA A 21 3.48 -7.62 13.15
N LYS A 22 2.24 -7.18 13.33
CA LYS A 22 1.13 -7.85 12.67
C LYS A 22 1.50 -7.80 11.20
N ASP A 23 1.90 -8.93 10.63
CA ASP A 23 1.95 -9.07 9.18
C ASP A 23 0.57 -8.66 8.70
N VAL A 24 0.52 -7.50 8.06
CA VAL A 24 -0.68 -7.00 7.44
C VAL A 24 -0.89 -7.89 6.24
N SER A 25 -1.62 -8.99 6.44
CA SER A 25 -1.88 -9.96 5.39
C SER A 25 -2.76 -9.32 4.34
N LEU A 26 -2.20 -9.06 3.15
CA LEU A 26 -2.94 -8.70 1.94
C LEU A 26 -3.87 -9.81 1.46
N ILE A 27 -3.76 -11.01 2.05
CA ILE A 27 -4.57 -12.18 1.73
C ILE A 27 -5.80 -12.21 2.62
N ALA A 28 -6.97 -12.31 2.01
CA ALA A 28 -8.27 -12.45 2.67
C ALA A 28 -8.98 -13.77 2.28
N ASP A 29 -9.98 -14.16 3.07
CA ASP A 29 -10.67 -15.44 2.89
C ASP A 29 -11.81 -15.34 1.86
N THR A 30 -12.29 -14.12 1.61
CA THR A 30 -13.28 -13.81 0.57
C THR A 30 -12.83 -12.62 -0.28
N GLU A 31 -13.43 -12.49 -1.46
CA GLU A 31 -13.23 -11.35 -2.34
C GLU A 31 -13.64 -10.02 -1.68
N GLY A 32 -14.82 -9.96 -1.07
CA GLY A 32 -15.28 -8.76 -0.37
C GLY A 32 -14.34 -8.33 0.75
N GLU A 33 -13.82 -9.28 1.53
CA GLU A 33 -12.81 -8.99 2.56
C GLU A 33 -11.48 -8.50 1.96
N ALA A 34 -11.10 -8.98 0.77
CA ALA A 34 -9.90 -8.50 0.08
C ALA A 34 -10.05 -7.02 -0.33
N VAL A 35 -11.24 -6.65 -0.83
CA VAL A 35 -11.58 -5.26 -1.18
C VAL A 35 -11.57 -4.36 0.05
N ASP A 36 -12.31 -4.73 1.10
CA ASP A 36 -12.37 -3.97 2.35
C ASP A 36 -10.98 -3.77 2.96
N ARG A 37 -10.15 -4.82 2.90
CA ARG A 37 -8.78 -4.76 3.39
C ARG A 37 -7.92 -3.83 2.55
N ALA A 38 -7.97 -3.90 1.22
CA ALA A 38 -7.23 -2.98 0.36
C ALA A 38 -7.58 -1.51 0.67
N VAL A 39 -8.87 -1.19 0.83
CA VAL A 39 -9.31 0.16 1.21
C VAL A 39 -8.80 0.56 2.59
N SER A 40 -8.87 -0.34 3.58
CA SER A 40 -8.35 -0.08 4.93
C SER A 40 -6.85 0.21 4.93
N LEU A 41 -6.09 -0.55 4.15
CA LEU A 41 -4.65 -0.39 4.06
C LEU A 41 -4.23 0.81 3.23
N LEU A 42 -5.00 1.19 2.20
CA LEU A 42 -4.80 2.43 1.48
C LEU A 42 -4.93 3.62 2.43
N LYS A 43 -5.99 3.65 3.24
CA LYS A 43 -6.20 4.67 4.28
C LYS A 43 -5.02 4.73 5.25
N GLN A 44 -4.55 3.56 5.70
CA GLN A 44 -3.41 3.48 6.60
C GLN A 44 -2.11 3.96 5.95
N GLY A 45 -1.81 3.53 4.72
CA GLY A 45 -0.62 3.88 3.97
C GLY A 45 -0.55 5.37 3.67
N VAL A 46 -1.67 5.98 3.26
CA VAL A 46 -1.79 7.42 3.05
C VAL A 46 -1.58 8.18 4.36
N ALA A 47 -2.28 7.80 5.44
CA ALA A 47 -2.19 8.52 6.73
C ALA A 47 -0.80 8.44 7.38
N LYS A 48 -0.08 7.32 7.17
CA LYS A 48 1.28 7.10 7.68
C LYS A 48 2.37 7.49 6.69
N GLN A 49 2.01 7.82 5.45
CA GLN A 49 2.95 8.07 4.36
C GLN A 49 3.91 6.89 4.15
N ASP A 50 3.39 5.67 4.39
CA ASP A 50 4.15 4.43 4.41
C ASP A 50 4.33 3.91 2.98
N LYS A 51 5.40 4.37 2.34
CA LYS A 51 5.74 3.98 0.96
C LYS A 51 5.83 2.47 0.78
N LYS A 52 6.30 1.73 1.80
CA LYS A 52 6.41 0.27 1.73
C LYS A 52 5.02 -0.35 1.67
N LEU A 53 4.14 0.01 2.60
CA LEU A 53 2.76 -0.48 2.60
C LEU A 53 2.04 -0.11 1.29
N LEU A 54 2.19 1.13 0.84
CA LEU A 54 1.59 1.59 -0.42
C LEU A 54 2.07 0.78 -1.63
N MET A 55 3.36 0.45 -1.71
CA MET A 55 3.89 -0.43 -2.75
C MET A 55 3.35 -1.87 -2.65
N GLU A 56 3.22 -2.40 -1.43
CA GLU A 56 2.68 -3.75 -1.20
C GLU A 56 1.22 -3.90 -1.65
N LEU A 57 0.44 -2.80 -1.61
CA LEU A 57 -0.94 -2.73 -2.08
C LEU A 57 -1.09 -2.77 -3.60
N MET A 58 -0.02 -2.49 -4.34
CA MET A 58 -0.09 -2.44 -5.79
C MET A 58 -0.18 -3.85 -6.38
N ASP A 59 -0.83 -3.93 -7.53
CA ASP A 59 -0.81 -5.16 -8.31
C ASP A 59 0.64 -5.50 -8.76
N PRO A 60 1.12 -6.75 -8.63
CA PRO A 60 2.51 -7.08 -8.92
C PRO A 60 2.87 -6.95 -10.40
N ASP A 61 1.92 -7.22 -11.30
CA ASP A 61 2.15 -7.06 -12.73
C ASP A 61 2.25 -5.57 -13.07
N TYR A 62 1.40 -4.74 -12.46
CA TYR A 62 1.49 -3.28 -12.56
C TYR A 62 2.83 -2.72 -12.04
N VAL A 63 3.32 -3.21 -10.88
CA VAL A 63 4.63 -2.83 -10.34
C VAL A 63 5.75 -3.26 -11.30
N ARG A 64 5.74 -4.50 -11.77
CA ARG A 64 6.76 -4.99 -12.70
C ARG A 64 6.83 -4.16 -13.97
N GLU A 65 5.70 -3.78 -14.54
CA GLU A 65 5.64 -3.06 -15.81
C GLU A 65 5.95 -1.57 -15.64
N GLN A 66 5.25 -0.90 -14.73
CA GLN A 66 5.37 0.55 -14.59
C GLN A 66 6.54 0.95 -13.70
N HIS A 67 6.68 0.34 -12.52
CA HIS A 67 7.72 0.72 -11.57
C HIS A 67 9.10 0.16 -11.96
N ASP A 68 9.21 -1.14 -12.23
CA ASP A 68 10.51 -1.77 -12.50
C ASP A 68 11.00 -1.52 -13.93
N GLN A 69 10.18 -1.79 -14.95
CA GLN A 69 10.59 -1.69 -16.35
C GLN A 69 10.59 -0.25 -16.88
N PHE A 70 9.47 0.46 -16.75
CA PHE A 70 9.34 1.81 -17.33
C PHE A 70 10.08 2.87 -16.49
N LEU A 71 9.92 2.82 -15.17
CA LEU A 71 10.52 3.81 -14.27
C LEU A 71 11.89 3.40 -13.71
N GLY A 72 12.37 2.18 -13.96
CA GLY A 72 13.70 1.73 -13.51
C GLY A 72 13.82 1.63 -12.00
N GLY A 73 12.74 1.27 -11.30
CA GLY A 73 12.69 1.10 -9.84
C GLY A 73 12.53 2.40 -9.05
N ARG A 74 12.19 3.53 -9.70
CA ARG A 74 12.00 4.83 -9.03
C ARG A 74 10.67 4.89 -8.26
N THR A 75 10.68 4.38 -7.02
CA THR A 75 9.49 4.28 -6.15
C THR A 75 8.80 5.62 -5.90
N ASP A 76 9.56 6.69 -5.64
CA ASP A 76 8.97 8.00 -5.37
C ASP A 76 8.23 8.55 -6.58
N GLN A 77 8.82 8.45 -7.76
CA GLN A 77 8.16 8.86 -9.00
C GLN A 77 6.89 8.04 -9.25
N PHE A 78 6.98 6.71 -9.09
CA PHE A 78 5.86 5.81 -9.28
C PHE A 78 4.68 6.13 -8.35
N LEU A 79 4.94 6.33 -7.05
CA LEU A 79 3.88 6.66 -6.09
C LEU A 79 3.32 8.08 -6.32
N ASN A 80 4.15 9.06 -6.68
CA ASN A 80 3.68 10.40 -6.99
C ASN A 80 2.76 10.39 -8.22
N GLU A 81 3.14 9.67 -9.28
CA GLU A 81 2.31 9.45 -10.47
C GLU A 81 1.01 8.71 -10.11
N PHE A 82 1.08 7.69 -9.26
CA PHE A 82 -0.10 6.94 -8.81
C PHE A 82 -1.12 7.82 -8.06
N PHE A 83 -0.67 8.73 -7.20
CA PHE A 83 -1.54 9.67 -6.46
C PHE A 83 -1.85 10.97 -7.22
N SER A 84 -1.40 11.08 -8.47
CA SER A 84 -1.73 12.22 -9.30
C SER A 84 -3.20 12.18 -9.69
N GLY A 85 -3.82 13.36 -9.78
CA GLY A 85 -5.24 13.46 -10.08
C GLY A 85 -5.71 14.91 -10.16
N GLU A 86 -7.02 15.09 -10.10
CA GLU A 86 -7.63 16.40 -10.30
C GLU A 86 -7.90 17.09 -8.96
N ASN A 87 -7.51 18.36 -8.81
CA ASN A 87 -7.88 19.18 -7.68
C ASN A 87 -9.41 19.36 -7.65
N VAL A 88 -10.05 18.88 -6.58
CA VAL A 88 -11.52 18.90 -6.43
C VAL A 88 -12.13 20.30 -6.51
N GLU A 89 -11.37 21.34 -6.13
CA GLU A 89 -11.87 22.73 -6.10
C GLU A 89 -11.62 23.47 -7.42
N ARG A 90 -10.51 23.17 -8.09
CA ARG A 90 -10.00 23.98 -9.22
C ARG A 90 -10.01 23.25 -10.57
N GLY A 91 -10.19 21.94 -10.59
CA GLY A 91 -10.11 21.11 -11.78
C GLY A 91 -8.69 21.00 -12.38
N GLU A 92 -7.68 21.44 -11.64
CA GLU A 92 -6.29 21.42 -12.10
C GLU A 92 -5.64 20.08 -11.79
N PHE A 93 -4.82 19.57 -12.70
CA PHE A 93 -4.04 18.37 -12.44
C PHE A 93 -2.97 18.64 -11.38
N VAL A 94 -2.92 17.79 -10.36
CA VAL A 94 -1.98 17.84 -9.24
C VAL A 94 -1.20 16.54 -9.18
N ASN A 95 0.12 16.65 -9.04
CA ASN A 95 1.01 15.52 -8.81
C ASN A 95 1.58 15.62 -7.38
N PRO A 96 0.90 15.03 -6.39
CA PRO A 96 1.30 15.16 -4.99
C PRO A 96 2.48 14.26 -4.68
N HIS A 97 3.37 14.75 -3.82
CA HIS A 97 4.37 13.91 -3.20
C HIS A 97 3.76 13.07 -2.08
N VAL A 98 4.22 11.82 -1.89
CA VAL A 98 3.72 10.97 -0.79
C VAL A 98 3.87 11.64 0.58
N GLU A 99 4.97 12.37 0.79
CA GLU A 99 5.23 13.16 1.99
C GLU A 99 4.27 14.35 2.22
N ASP A 100 3.45 14.70 1.23
CA ASP A 100 2.41 15.73 1.34
C ASP A 100 1.03 15.16 1.62
N LEU A 101 0.85 13.84 1.52
CA LEU A 101 -0.45 13.22 1.80
C LEU A 101 -0.80 13.30 3.28
N LYS A 102 -2.09 13.47 3.59
CA LYS A 102 -2.61 13.55 4.96
C LYS A 102 -3.61 12.45 5.27
N SER A 103 -4.63 12.28 4.43
CA SER A 103 -5.70 11.29 4.67
C SER A 103 -6.51 11.01 3.41
N VAL A 104 -7.14 9.83 3.36
CA VAL A 104 -8.24 9.56 2.42
C VAL A 104 -9.54 10.09 3.05
N VAL A 105 -10.15 11.09 2.44
CA VAL A 105 -11.38 11.74 2.91
C VAL A 105 -12.60 10.92 2.52
N ASP A 106 -12.59 10.44 1.28
CA ASP A 106 -13.68 9.66 0.72
C ASP A 106 -13.12 8.55 -0.17
N VAL A 107 -13.83 7.43 -0.23
CA VAL A 107 -13.53 6.31 -1.10
C VAL A 107 -14.81 5.58 -1.46
N THR A 108 -15.08 5.48 -2.75
CA THR A 108 -16.15 4.66 -3.31
C THR A 108 -15.53 3.55 -4.14
N VAL A 109 -16.00 2.33 -3.93
CA VAL A 109 -15.58 1.16 -4.69
C VAL A 109 -16.80 0.59 -5.41
N THR A 110 -16.72 0.51 -6.73
CA THR A 110 -17.80 0.03 -7.59
C THR A 110 -17.30 -1.19 -8.35
N GLU A 111 -17.99 -2.32 -8.20
CA GLU A 111 -17.69 -3.52 -8.99
C GLU A 111 -17.96 -3.23 -10.48
N LEU A 112 -16.99 -3.57 -11.33
CA LEU A 112 -17.13 -3.52 -12.78
C LEU A 112 -17.69 -4.86 -13.26
N GLU A 113 -18.54 -4.82 -14.28
CA GLU A 113 -19.18 -6.04 -14.78
C GLU A 113 -18.15 -7.12 -15.16
N GLY A 114 -18.14 -8.22 -14.40
CA GLY A 114 -17.75 -9.54 -14.90
C GLY A 114 -16.44 -10.17 -14.42
N GLU A 115 -15.51 -9.53 -13.70
CA GLU A 115 -14.15 -10.10 -13.57
C GLU A 115 -13.38 -9.76 -12.27
N GLY A 116 -14.04 -9.70 -11.11
CA GLY A 116 -13.33 -9.42 -9.83
C GLY A 116 -12.53 -8.11 -9.86
N SER A 117 -13.00 -7.17 -10.68
CA SER A 117 -12.37 -5.87 -10.92
C SER A 117 -13.31 -4.79 -10.43
N TYR A 118 -12.74 -3.75 -9.83
CA TYR A 118 -13.47 -2.66 -9.22
C TYR A 118 -12.88 -1.33 -9.68
N GLU A 119 -13.74 -0.34 -9.86
CA GLU A 119 -13.33 1.07 -9.92
C GLU A 119 -13.24 1.62 -8.50
N VAL A 120 -12.13 2.30 -8.21
CA VAL A 120 -11.90 2.98 -6.93
C VAL A 120 -11.81 4.48 -7.20
N ASN A 121 -12.83 5.21 -6.75
CA ASN A 121 -12.82 6.67 -6.75
C ASN A 121 -12.48 7.14 -5.33
N ALA A 122 -11.40 7.90 -5.17
CA ALA A 122 -10.92 8.35 -3.88
C ALA A 122 -10.64 9.85 -3.86
N ILE A 123 -10.91 10.51 -2.73
CA ILE A 123 -10.48 11.88 -2.47
C ILE A 123 -9.36 11.85 -1.43
N ILE A 124 -8.17 12.26 -1.84
CA ILE A 124 -6.99 12.34 -0.98
C ILE A 124 -6.79 13.79 -0.56
N GLU A 125 -6.77 14.04 0.75
CA GLU A 125 -6.40 15.34 1.30
C GLU A 125 -4.89 15.39 1.52
N MET A 126 -4.28 16.49 1.06
CA MET A 126 -2.89 16.85 1.31
C MET A 126 -2.75 17.68 2.59
N LYS A 127 -1.56 17.75 3.16
CA LYS A 127 -1.23 18.59 4.33
C LYS A 127 -1.50 20.07 4.09
N SER A 128 -1.41 20.53 2.84
CA SER A 128 -1.77 21.89 2.42
C SER A 128 -3.27 22.19 2.47
N GLY A 129 -4.12 21.17 2.63
CA GLY A 129 -5.57 21.28 2.53
C GLY A 129 -6.12 21.03 1.11
N ILE A 130 -5.26 20.92 0.10
CA ILE A 130 -5.68 20.54 -1.26
C ILE A 130 -6.29 19.13 -1.24
N ARG A 131 -7.37 18.94 -1.99
CA ARG A 131 -8.03 17.65 -2.17
C ARG A 131 -7.90 17.21 -3.61
N VAL A 132 -7.40 15.99 -3.81
CA VAL A 132 -7.14 15.41 -5.12
C VAL A 132 -8.10 14.25 -5.33
N HIS A 133 -8.89 14.32 -6.40
CA HIS A 133 -9.71 13.21 -6.87
C HIS A 133 -8.84 12.25 -7.68
N ASN A 134 -8.88 10.98 -7.29
CA ASN A 134 -8.12 9.90 -7.88
C ASN A 134 -9.08 8.82 -8.36
N ASN A 135 -8.81 8.26 -9.53
CA ASN A 135 -9.51 7.09 -10.07
C ASN A 135 -8.49 6.00 -10.36
N TRP A 136 -8.73 4.83 -9.77
CA TRP A 136 -7.87 3.65 -9.91
C TRP A 136 -8.72 2.43 -10.21
N ARG A 137 -8.06 1.37 -10.68
CA ARG A 137 -8.64 0.04 -10.73
C ARG A 137 -8.12 -0.80 -9.57
N LEU A 138 -8.98 -1.59 -8.96
CA LEU A 138 -8.61 -2.62 -8.00
C LEU A 138 -8.95 -3.98 -8.61
N VAL A 139 -7.99 -4.89 -8.66
CA VAL A 139 -8.17 -6.25 -9.18
C VAL A 139 -8.04 -7.24 -8.04
N VAL A 140 -8.99 -8.16 -7.92
CA VAL A 140 -8.97 -9.24 -6.93
C VAL A 140 -8.59 -10.55 -7.59
N ASN A 141 -7.42 -11.05 -7.22
CA ASN A 141 -6.89 -12.31 -7.72
C ASN A 141 -7.16 -13.43 -6.71
N GLN A 142 -7.75 -14.52 -7.19
CA GLN A 142 -7.88 -15.76 -6.41
C GLN A 142 -6.54 -16.51 -6.42
N LEU A 143 -5.91 -16.64 -5.25
CA LEU A 143 -4.66 -17.37 -5.05
C LEU A 143 -4.90 -18.86 -4.80
N SER A 144 -6.00 -19.18 -4.12
CA SER A 144 -6.47 -20.54 -3.89
C SER A 144 -7.99 -20.54 -3.61
N SER A 145 -8.58 -21.71 -3.38
CA SER A 145 -10.04 -21.85 -3.14
C SER A 145 -10.58 -21.02 -1.97
N LYS A 146 -9.72 -20.51 -1.07
CA LYS A 146 -10.09 -19.68 0.09
C LYS A 146 -9.16 -18.50 0.30
N GLN A 147 -8.38 -18.10 -0.71
CA GLN A 147 -7.43 -17.02 -0.54
C GLN A 147 -7.51 -16.06 -1.72
N PHE A 148 -7.74 -14.80 -1.41
CA PHE A 148 -7.87 -13.71 -2.37
C PHE A 148 -6.87 -12.62 -2.01
N ARG A 149 -6.30 -11.97 -3.02
CA ARG A 149 -5.49 -10.77 -2.85
C ARG A 149 -5.97 -9.69 -3.80
N ALA A 150 -6.22 -8.51 -3.27
CA ALA A 150 -6.53 -7.33 -4.05
C ALA A 150 -5.25 -6.53 -4.35
N GLY A 151 -5.17 -5.95 -5.55
CA GLY A 151 -4.06 -5.11 -6.01
C GLY A 151 -4.57 -3.85 -6.71
N LEU A 152 -4.01 -2.70 -6.34
CA LEU A 152 -4.31 -1.41 -6.98
C LEU A 152 -3.49 -1.24 -8.27
N ILE A 153 -4.15 -0.68 -9.28
CA ILE A 153 -3.60 -0.33 -10.59
C ILE A 153 -3.93 1.14 -10.83
N GLY A 154 -2.90 1.96 -11.08
CA GLY A 154 -3.08 3.37 -11.38
C GLY A 154 -3.93 3.58 -12.63
N GLY A 155 -4.68 4.69 -12.67
CA GLY A 155 -5.43 5.07 -13.86
C GLY A 155 -4.47 5.28 -15.04
N VAL A 156 -4.76 4.62 -16.17
CA VAL A 156 -4.10 4.93 -17.44
C VAL A 156 -4.72 6.25 -17.91
N GLY A 157 -3.99 7.34 -17.74
CA GLY A 157 -4.36 8.64 -18.33
C GLY A 157 -4.42 8.56 -19.85
#